data_AF-A0A9X7JSC5-F1
#
_entry.id   AF-A0A9X7JSC5-F1
#
_cell.length_a   1.000
_cell.length_b   1.000
_cell.length_c   1.000
_cell.angle_alpha   90.00
_cell.angle_beta   90.00
_cell.angle_gamma   90.00
#
_symmetry.space_group_name_H-M   'P 1'
#
loop_
_entity.id
_entity.type
_entity.pdbx_description
1 polymer ?
#
loop_
_entity_poly.entity_id
_entity_poly.type
_entity_poly.pdbx_seq_one_letter_code
_entity_poly.pdbx_strand_id
1 'polypeptide(L)'
;MSEISALWPIAPSSEASWLIELTGDAHGVTGFHTPGLPDGAWVLNAMYEHELGAGSLSHDELRRIGEEARGGRSPIVVDGHDLSFLQIDGVATGGGVGHAEHPGPGYRRLRWSELARRTSGPVVRDGYLPSYRSSPDGRLPDGSWPVGIKPPTEGALDRPTWNRLIELLVEHSPAGMDTVCFAFYNPLLTRECDIDDHRVLRGRLGDAWSLYDHPDFASTASNLWPQDRSWVTFTDQDLWGTKVSGPAELIEALLDDAMIEAVRLPWDT
;
A
#
# COMPACT_ATOMS: atom_id res chain seq x y z
N MET A 1 -3.52 -12.43 -23.99
CA MET A 1 -2.91 -12.66 -22.66
C MET A 1 -1.68 -11.78 -22.56
N SER A 2 -1.55 -11.00 -21.50
CA SER A 2 -0.34 -10.19 -21.29
C SER A 2 0.86 -11.09 -20.97
N GLU A 3 2.09 -10.60 -21.17
CA GLU A 3 3.31 -11.30 -20.76
C GLU A 3 3.30 -11.60 -19.25
N ILE A 4 2.79 -10.68 -18.44
CA ILE A 4 2.63 -10.82 -16.99
C ILE A 4 1.65 -11.96 -16.65
N SER A 5 0.52 -12.06 -17.35
CA SER A 5 -0.45 -13.14 -17.15
C SER A 5 0.09 -14.52 -17.53
N ALA A 6 1.14 -14.59 -18.35
CA ALA A 6 1.84 -15.85 -18.66
C ALA A 6 2.86 -16.22 -17.57
N LEU A 7 3.48 -15.22 -16.92
CA LEU A 7 4.38 -15.42 -15.77
C LEU A 7 3.62 -15.75 -14.48
N TRP A 8 2.40 -15.21 -14.35
CA TRP A 8 1.53 -15.33 -13.19
C TRP A 8 0.14 -15.87 -13.59
N PRO A 9 0.03 -17.13 -14.07
CA PRO A 9 -1.26 -17.73 -14.37
C PRO A 9 -2.15 -17.82 -13.13
N ILE A 10 -3.47 -17.82 -13.38
CA ILE A 10 -4.49 -18.05 -12.36
C ILE A 10 -4.28 -19.43 -11.74
N ALA A 11 -4.31 -19.49 -10.41
CA ALA A 11 -4.31 -20.69 -9.60
C ALA A 11 -5.68 -20.88 -8.93
N PRO A 12 -5.99 -22.09 -8.43
CA PRO A 12 -7.22 -22.32 -7.68
C PRO A 12 -7.31 -21.40 -6.45
N SER A 13 -8.50 -20.85 -6.19
CA SER A 13 -8.76 -20.03 -4.99
C SER A 13 -8.47 -20.77 -3.67
N SER A 14 -8.55 -22.11 -3.68
CA SER A 14 -8.22 -22.97 -2.55
C SER A 14 -6.76 -22.84 -2.07
N GLU A 15 -5.86 -22.29 -2.88
CA GLU A 15 -4.49 -21.99 -2.46
C GLU A 15 -4.44 -20.94 -1.33
N ALA A 16 -5.48 -20.12 -1.19
CA ALA A 16 -5.64 -19.18 -0.08
C ALA A 16 -6.37 -19.76 1.14
N SER A 17 -6.88 -21.01 1.10
CA SER A 17 -7.70 -21.56 2.19
C SER A 17 -6.99 -21.65 3.54
N TRP A 18 -5.66 -21.80 3.53
CA TRP A 18 -4.89 -21.79 4.78
C TRP A 18 -4.84 -20.41 5.44
N LEU A 19 -4.98 -19.32 4.67
CA LEU A 19 -5.08 -17.97 5.22
C LEU A 19 -6.42 -17.78 5.94
N ILE A 20 -7.51 -18.34 5.39
CA ILE A 20 -8.82 -18.37 6.06
C ILE A 20 -8.71 -19.07 7.41
N GLU A 21 -8.07 -20.24 7.45
CA GLU A 21 -7.85 -20.99 8.70
C GLU A 21 -6.97 -20.21 9.69
N LEU A 22 -5.94 -19.52 9.18
CA LEU A 22 -5.00 -18.77 10.00
C LEU A 22 -5.60 -17.51 10.61
N THR A 23 -6.40 -16.76 9.86
CA THR A 23 -6.93 -15.46 10.29
C THR A 23 -8.36 -15.54 10.83
N GLY A 24 -9.10 -16.59 10.49
CA GLY A 24 -10.54 -16.69 10.75
C GLY A 24 -11.41 -15.78 9.86
N ASP A 25 -10.82 -15.09 8.88
CA ASP A 25 -11.55 -14.33 7.87
C ASP A 25 -11.97 -15.27 6.73
N ALA A 26 -13.27 -15.47 6.55
CA ALA A 26 -13.81 -16.38 5.56
C ALA A 26 -13.65 -15.90 4.11
N HIS A 27 -13.46 -14.59 3.90
CA HIS A 27 -13.61 -13.97 2.58
C HIS A 27 -12.41 -13.11 2.17
N GLY A 28 -11.58 -12.66 3.12
CA GLY A 28 -10.40 -11.85 2.82
C GLY A 28 -10.76 -10.61 1.99
N VAL A 29 -11.89 -9.96 2.31
CA VAL A 29 -12.49 -8.89 1.49
C VAL A 29 -11.51 -7.74 1.27
N THR A 30 -10.62 -7.50 2.23
CA THR A 30 -9.54 -6.51 2.12
C THR A 30 -8.15 -7.15 2.08
N GLY A 31 -8.06 -8.48 1.98
CA GLY A 31 -6.87 -9.29 2.22
C GLY A 31 -6.94 -10.01 3.58
N PHE A 32 -6.00 -10.92 3.80
CA PHE A 32 -5.89 -11.68 5.04
C PHE A 32 -4.85 -11.05 5.96
N HIS A 33 -5.30 -10.36 7.01
CA HIS A 33 -4.39 -9.79 8.01
C HIS A 33 -3.79 -10.90 8.88
N THR A 34 -2.54 -11.24 8.61
CA THR A 34 -1.86 -12.35 9.28
C THR A 34 -1.24 -11.94 10.62
N PRO A 35 -1.14 -12.86 11.59
CA PRO A 35 -0.27 -12.69 12.76
C PRO A 35 1.22 -12.65 12.32
N GLY A 36 2.15 -12.28 13.19
CA GLY A 36 3.58 -12.09 12.85
C GLY A 36 4.29 -13.34 12.29
N LEU A 37 4.32 -14.44 13.01
CA LEU A 37 4.83 -15.78 12.62
C LEU A 37 6.22 -15.90 11.91
N PRO A 38 7.29 -16.21 12.67
CA PRO A 38 7.45 -15.99 14.11
C PRO A 38 7.46 -14.50 14.51
N ASP A 39 7.60 -13.58 13.56
CA ASP A 39 7.72 -12.14 13.82
C ASP A 39 7.11 -11.33 12.66
N GLY A 40 6.76 -10.08 12.89
CA GLY A 40 6.14 -9.24 11.87
C GLY A 40 6.47 -7.76 11.98
N ALA A 41 6.59 -7.11 10.83
CA ALA A 41 6.76 -5.67 10.73
C ALA A 41 5.89 -5.08 9.63
N TRP A 42 5.55 -3.80 9.77
CA TRP A 42 4.85 -3.01 8.78
C TRP A 42 5.84 -2.19 7.98
N VAL A 43 5.90 -2.43 6.67
CA VAL A 43 6.54 -1.53 5.71
C VAL A 43 5.60 -0.36 5.47
N LEU A 44 6.03 0.85 5.81
CA LEU A 44 5.22 2.06 5.72
C LEU A 44 5.25 2.60 4.29
N ASN A 45 4.07 2.96 3.76
CA ASN A 45 3.95 3.53 2.42
C ASN A 45 4.74 4.84 2.33
N ALA A 46 5.41 5.05 1.19
CA ALA A 46 6.33 6.15 1.02
C ALA A 46 5.65 7.53 1.10
N MET A 47 6.32 8.48 1.76
CA MET A 47 6.05 9.91 1.63
C MET A 47 7.22 10.60 0.96
N TYR A 48 6.93 11.70 0.29
CA TYR A 48 7.94 12.53 -0.33
C TYR A 48 7.78 13.99 0.08
N GLU A 49 8.90 14.67 0.30
CA GLU A 49 8.94 16.11 0.54
C GLU A 49 9.78 16.76 -0.56
N HIS A 50 9.28 17.87 -1.09
CA HIS A 50 10.02 18.71 -2.02
C HIS A 50 11.23 19.33 -1.30
N GLU A 51 12.37 19.49 -1.97
CA GLU A 51 13.61 20.01 -1.38
C GLU A 51 13.48 21.45 -0.85
N LEU A 52 12.50 22.20 -1.34
CA LEU A 52 12.14 23.53 -0.82
C LEU A 52 11.29 23.48 0.48
N GLY A 53 10.97 22.28 0.96
CA GLY A 53 10.13 22.02 2.12
C GLY A 53 8.64 21.92 1.80
N ALA A 54 7.84 21.69 2.84
CA ALA A 54 6.40 21.52 2.77
C ALA A 54 5.65 22.72 2.14
N GLY A 55 6.07 23.94 2.46
CA GLY A 55 5.33 25.17 2.09
C GLY A 55 4.09 25.40 2.96
N SER A 56 3.30 26.42 2.61
CA SER A 56 2.10 26.83 3.35
C SER A 56 0.79 26.66 2.58
N LEU A 57 0.86 26.31 1.30
CA LEU A 57 -0.30 26.06 0.45
C LEU A 57 -0.70 24.59 0.58
N SER A 58 -1.97 24.31 0.84
CA SER A 58 -2.49 22.93 0.90
C SER A 58 -2.90 22.40 -0.48
N HIS A 59 -2.97 21.07 -0.64
CA HIS A 59 -3.50 20.47 -1.87
C HIS A 59 -4.97 20.87 -2.09
N ASP A 60 -5.74 21.08 -1.02
CA ASP A 60 -7.13 21.52 -1.12
C ASP A 60 -7.24 22.97 -1.59
N GLU A 61 -6.40 23.87 -1.07
CA GLU A 61 -6.32 25.24 -1.55
C GLU A 61 -5.89 25.29 -3.02
N LEU A 62 -4.88 24.52 -3.41
CA LEU A 62 -4.43 24.43 -4.80
C LEU A 62 -5.54 23.93 -5.74
N ARG A 63 -6.29 22.91 -5.32
CA ARG A 63 -7.45 22.40 -6.07
C ARG A 63 -8.50 23.48 -6.24
N ARG A 64 -8.90 24.18 -5.18
CA ARG A 64 -9.92 25.25 -5.22
C ARG A 64 -9.50 26.39 -6.15
N ILE A 65 -8.25 26.84 -6.07
CA ILE A 65 -7.70 27.86 -6.99
C ILE A 65 -7.82 27.39 -8.45
N GLY A 66 -7.48 26.13 -8.72
CA GLY A 66 -7.60 25.54 -10.06
C GLY A 66 -9.04 25.44 -10.57
N GLU A 67 -9.99 25.12 -9.69
CA GLU A 67 -11.43 25.06 -10.00
C GLU A 67 -11.99 26.46 -10.31
N GLU A 68 -11.66 27.45 -9.49
CA GLU A 68 -12.06 28.85 -9.70
C GLU A 68 -11.53 29.39 -11.04
N ALA A 69 -10.25 29.12 -11.35
CA ALA A 69 -9.65 29.54 -12.62
C ALA A 69 -10.32 28.90 -13.86
N ARG A 70 -10.95 27.73 -13.70
CA ARG A 70 -11.70 27.02 -14.77
C ARG A 70 -13.17 27.42 -14.86
N GLY A 71 -13.63 28.36 -14.03
CA GLY A 71 -15.03 28.79 -14.00
C GLY A 71 -15.95 27.92 -13.13
N GLY A 72 -15.39 27.16 -12.19
CA GLY A 72 -16.14 26.32 -11.24
C GLY A 72 -16.01 24.82 -11.51
N ARG A 73 -16.71 24.03 -10.68
CA ARG A 73 -16.68 22.55 -10.73
C ARG A 73 -17.60 22.02 -11.83
N SER A 74 -17.16 21.00 -12.55
CA SER A 74 -18.05 20.19 -13.39
C SER A 74 -18.79 19.17 -12.53
N PRO A 75 -20.09 18.92 -12.77
CA PRO A 75 -20.84 17.92 -12.01
C PRO A 75 -20.22 16.52 -12.14
N ILE A 76 -20.18 15.76 -11.05
CA ILE A 76 -19.87 14.32 -11.11
C ILE A 76 -21.18 13.59 -11.27
N VAL A 77 -21.37 12.93 -12.42
CA VAL A 77 -22.50 12.04 -12.66
C VAL A 77 -21.98 10.62 -12.88
N VAL A 78 -22.36 9.70 -11.99
CA VAL A 78 -22.04 8.26 -12.11
C VAL A 78 -23.36 7.52 -12.23
N ASP A 79 -23.53 6.74 -13.31
CA ASP A 79 -24.77 6.01 -13.61
C ASP A 79 -26.05 6.86 -13.53
N GLY A 80 -25.97 8.13 -13.92
CA GLY A 80 -27.09 9.07 -13.88
C GLY A 80 -27.39 9.68 -12.50
N HIS A 81 -26.62 9.32 -11.47
CA HIS A 81 -26.68 9.93 -10.15
C HIS A 81 -25.69 11.09 -10.04
N ASP A 82 -26.21 12.26 -9.64
CA ASP A 82 -25.38 13.42 -9.31
C ASP A 82 -24.69 13.19 -7.96
N LEU A 83 -23.38 12.93 -8.02
CA LEU A 83 -22.49 12.75 -6.88
C LEU A 83 -21.66 14.01 -6.59
N SER A 84 -22.06 15.17 -7.11
CA SER A 84 -21.32 16.42 -6.89
C SER A 84 -21.24 16.83 -5.42
N PHE A 85 -22.12 16.31 -4.55
CA PHE A 85 -22.01 16.47 -3.10
C PHE A 85 -20.67 15.95 -2.54
N LEU A 86 -20.09 14.91 -3.16
CA LEU A 86 -18.76 14.40 -2.80
C LEU A 86 -17.66 15.43 -3.04
N GLN A 87 -17.85 16.36 -3.98
CA GLN A 87 -16.91 17.44 -4.23
C GLN A 87 -17.16 18.68 -3.35
N ILE A 88 -18.41 18.91 -2.93
CA ILE A 88 -18.81 20.12 -2.19
C ILE A 88 -18.24 20.12 -0.78
N ASP A 89 -18.30 18.97 -0.08
CA ASP A 89 -17.87 18.85 1.32
C ASP A 89 -16.51 18.13 1.49
N GLY A 90 -15.90 17.70 0.38
CA GLY A 90 -14.63 16.97 0.38
C GLY A 90 -13.40 17.88 0.52
N VAL A 91 -12.45 17.47 1.37
CA VAL A 91 -11.09 18.04 1.44
C VAL A 91 -10.18 17.20 0.55
N ALA A 92 -9.50 17.83 -0.40
CA ALA A 92 -8.43 17.16 -1.13
C ALA A 92 -7.24 16.97 -0.20
N THR A 93 -7.09 15.76 0.32
CA THR A 93 -6.02 15.42 1.26
C THR A 93 -4.64 15.47 0.61
N GLY A 94 -4.55 15.23 -0.69
CA GLY A 94 -3.29 15.15 -1.45
C GLY A 94 -2.73 13.73 -1.57
N GLY A 95 -3.34 12.74 -0.92
CA GLY A 95 -3.03 11.32 -1.08
C GLY A 95 -3.67 10.72 -2.33
N GLY A 96 -3.04 9.69 -2.87
CA GLY A 96 -3.59 8.87 -3.95
C GLY A 96 -4.22 7.58 -3.44
N VAL A 97 -4.73 6.78 -4.38
CA VAL A 97 -5.14 5.38 -4.17
C VAL A 97 -4.46 4.50 -5.22
N GLY A 98 -3.96 3.32 -4.82
CA GLY A 98 -3.36 2.33 -5.71
C GLY A 98 -1.87 2.55 -5.99
N HIS A 99 -1.39 2.11 -7.16
CA HIS A 99 0.02 2.23 -7.51
C HIS A 99 0.55 3.68 -7.49
N ALA A 100 1.78 3.84 -7.03
CA ALA A 100 2.46 5.12 -6.84
C ALA A 100 3.92 5.06 -7.29
N GLU A 101 4.45 6.21 -7.71
CA GLU A 101 5.82 6.35 -8.19
C GLU A 101 6.54 7.46 -7.44
N HIS A 102 7.87 7.50 -7.57
CA HIS A 102 8.64 8.66 -7.15
C HIS A 102 8.12 9.92 -7.87
N PRO A 103 7.81 11.04 -7.18
CA PRO A 103 7.22 12.22 -7.81
C PRO A 103 8.10 12.94 -8.85
N GLY A 104 9.38 12.56 -8.91
CA GLY A 104 10.37 13.08 -9.85
C GLY A 104 11.44 13.95 -9.19
N PRO A 105 12.26 14.67 -9.99
CA PRO A 105 13.34 15.51 -9.48
C PRO A 105 12.86 16.58 -8.49
N GLY A 106 13.69 16.91 -7.50
CA GLY A 106 13.38 17.90 -6.47
C GLY A 106 12.52 17.36 -5.32
N TYR A 107 12.12 16.08 -5.36
CA TYR A 107 11.52 15.38 -4.23
C TYR A 107 12.51 14.41 -3.61
N ARG A 108 12.51 14.34 -2.28
CA ARG A 108 13.24 13.33 -1.51
C ARG A 108 12.26 12.52 -0.68
N ARG A 109 12.64 11.29 -0.33
CA ARG A 109 11.86 10.49 0.63
C ARG A 109 11.79 11.22 1.97
N LEU A 110 10.58 11.38 2.48
CA LEU A 110 10.29 11.85 3.83
C LEU A 110 9.91 10.63 4.66
N ARG A 111 10.76 10.26 5.62
CA ARG A 111 10.45 9.14 6.53
C ARG A 111 9.32 9.52 7.49
N TRP A 112 8.42 8.60 7.80
CA TRP A 112 7.41 8.74 8.85
C TRP A 112 8.05 9.09 10.18
N SER A 113 9.16 8.43 10.55
CA SER A 113 9.92 8.77 11.74
C SER A 113 10.52 10.18 11.71
N GLU A 114 10.87 10.70 10.54
CA GLU A 114 11.30 12.09 10.39
C GLU A 114 10.14 13.05 10.66
N LEU A 115 8.99 12.80 10.06
CA LEU A 115 7.79 13.62 10.29
C LEU A 115 7.32 13.54 11.76
N ALA A 116 7.31 12.35 12.35
CA ALA A 116 6.96 12.11 13.76
C ALA A 116 7.82 12.95 14.71
N ARG A 117 9.13 13.03 14.46
CA ARG A 117 10.03 13.91 15.24
C ARG A 117 9.67 15.38 15.09
N ARG A 118 9.33 15.83 13.87
CA ARG A 118 8.94 17.24 13.62
C ARG A 118 7.63 17.61 14.33
N THR A 119 6.70 16.66 14.42
CA THR A 119 5.36 16.88 14.99
C THR A 119 5.26 16.45 16.45
N SER A 120 6.36 15.95 17.04
CA SER A 120 6.40 15.42 18.41
C SER A 120 5.36 14.31 18.68
N GLY A 121 5.06 13.50 17.66
CA GLY A 121 4.11 12.39 17.73
C GLY A 121 4.78 11.02 17.57
N PRO A 122 4.01 9.92 17.70
CA PRO A 122 4.51 8.59 17.37
C PRO A 122 4.63 8.41 15.84
N VAL A 123 5.43 7.43 15.41
CA VAL A 123 5.50 7.04 13.99
C VAL A 123 4.15 6.48 13.52
N VAL A 124 3.54 5.62 14.33
CA VAL A 124 2.17 5.13 14.17
C VAL A 124 1.48 5.28 15.51
N ARG A 125 0.29 5.87 15.54
CA ARG A 125 -0.49 6.01 16.78
C ARG A 125 -0.76 4.66 17.44
N ASP A 126 -0.51 4.57 18.75
CA ASP A 126 -0.78 3.39 19.57
C ASP A 126 -2.19 2.83 19.39
N GLY A 127 -2.28 1.52 19.15
CA GLY A 127 -3.53 0.80 18.94
C GLY A 127 -4.13 0.93 17.53
N TYR A 128 -3.42 1.56 16.59
CA TYR A 128 -3.84 1.67 15.19
C TYR A 128 -2.88 0.94 14.25
N LEU A 129 -3.41 0.47 13.12
CA LEU A 129 -2.60 0.06 11.97
C LEU A 129 -2.16 1.29 11.15
N PRO A 130 -1.10 1.22 10.34
CA PRO A 130 -0.63 2.34 9.52
C PRO A 130 -1.71 2.78 8.52
N SER A 131 -2.21 4.00 8.67
CA SER A 131 -3.28 4.58 7.84
C SER A 131 -3.26 6.09 7.96
N TYR A 132 -4.12 6.78 7.21
CA TYR A 132 -4.31 8.22 7.37
C TYR A 132 -4.68 8.62 8.81
N ARG A 133 -5.30 7.73 9.59
CA ARG A 133 -5.71 8.07 10.97
C ARG A 133 -4.55 8.00 11.95
N SER A 134 -3.50 7.25 11.65
CA SER A 134 -2.44 6.90 12.60
C SER A 134 -1.06 7.43 12.21
N SER A 135 -0.90 7.91 10.97
CA SER A 135 0.33 8.55 10.51
C SER A 135 0.65 9.81 11.33
N PRO A 136 1.92 10.25 11.37
CA PRO A 136 2.28 11.52 11.97
C PRO A 136 1.55 12.66 11.26
N ASP A 137 1.03 13.62 12.02
CA ASP A 137 0.16 14.67 11.45
C ASP A 137 0.97 15.81 10.84
N GLY A 138 1.22 15.74 9.54
CA GLY A 138 1.88 16.79 8.76
C GLY A 138 0.90 17.73 8.04
N ARG A 139 -0.40 17.67 8.36
CA ARG A 139 -1.44 18.42 7.67
C ARG A 139 -1.53 19.86 8.15
N LEU A 140 -2.06 20.71 7.30
CA LEU A 140 -2.43 22.08 7.61
C LEU A 140 -3.80 22.11 8.35
N PRO A 141 -4.21 23.25 8.94
CA PRO A 141 -5.44 23.34 9.73
C PRO A 141 -6.74 22.98 8.99
N ASP A 142 -6.71 22.99 7.66
CA ASP A 142 -7.82 22.56 6.80
C ASP A 142 -7.92 21.03 6.66
N GLY A 143 -7.00 20.27 7.27
CA GLY A 143 -6.93 18.81 7.17
C GLY A 143 -6.31 18.30 5.88
N SER A 144 -5.75 19.17 5.03
CA SER A 144 -5.05 18.79 3.81
C SER A 144 -3.53 18.78 4.03
N TRP A 145 -2.81 17.96 3.27
CA TRP A 145 -1.35 18.02 3.28
C TRP A 145 -0.85 19.27 2.56
N PRO A 146 0.26 19.86 3.00
CA PRO A 146 0.92 20.94 2.27
C PRO A 146 1.43 20.42 0.91
N VAL A 147 1.37 21.24 -0.14
CA VAL A 147 1.69 20.85 -1.53
C VAL A 147 3.12 20.32 -1.69
N GLY A 148 4.06 20.82 -0.90
CA GLY A 148 5.44 20.33 -0.87
C GLY A 148 5.58 18.93 -0.29
N ILE A 149 4.55 18.37 0.35
CA ILE A 149 4.51 16.97 0.77
C ILE A 149 3.57 16.17 -0.14
N LYS A 150 4.07 15.06 -0.67
CA LYS A 150 3.26 13.99 -1.24
C LYS A 150 3.06 12.94 -0.15
N PRO A 151 1.86 12.86 0.45
CA PRO A 151 1.58 11.88 1.49
C PRO A 151 1.51 10.45 0.90
N PRO A 152 1.40 9.42 1.75
CA PRO A 152 1.31 8.05 1.27
C PRO A 152 0.08 7.83 0.41
N THR A 153 0.22 6.89 -0.52
CA THR A 153 -0.88 6.39 -1.34
C THR A 153 -1.55 5.22 -0.63
N GLU A 154 -2.88 5.19 -0.64
CA GLU A 154 -3.69 4.13 -0.05
C GLU A 154 -3.57 2.82 -0.82
N GLY A 155 -3.43 1.71 -0.11
CA GLY A 155 -3.61 0.38 -0.68
C GLY A 155 -2.44 -0.22 -1.45
N ALA A 156 -1.38 0.55 -1.74
CA ALA A 156 -0.20 0.04 -2.43
C ALA A 156 1.11 0.66 -1.95
N LEU A 157 2.18 -0.12 -2.02
CA LEU A 157 3.55 0.40 -1.97
C LEU A 157 3.84 1.19 -3.25
N ASP A 158 4.67 2.22 -3.16
CA ASP A 158 5.24 2.84 -4.37
C ASP A 158 6.27 1.91 -5.01
N ARG A 159 6.49 2.03 -6.33
CA ARG A 159 7.36 1.11 -7.07
C ARG A 159 8.75 0.93 -6.45
N PRO A 160 9.48 1.98 -6.01
CA PRO A 160 10.76 1.79 -5.35
C PRO A 160 10.69 0.90 -4.10
N THR A 161 9.67 1.10 -3.25
CA THR A 161 9.49 0.30 -2.04
C THR A 161 9.05 -1.13 -2.38
N TRP A 162 8.15 -1.31 -3.35
CA TRP A 162 7.78 -2.63 -3.86
C TRP A 162 8.99 -3.40 -4.38
N ASN A 163 9.79 -2.79 -5.25
CA ASN A 163 10.95 -3.42 -5.85
C ASN A 163 11.94 -3.85 -4.78
N ARG A 164 12.20 -3.00 -3.78
CA ARG A 164 13.10 -3.32 -2.68
C ARG A 164 12.54 -4.41 -1.76
N LEU A 165 11.24 -4.40 -1.49
CA LEU A 165 10.60 -5.48 -0.74
C LEU A 165 10.78 -6.82 -1.46
N ILE A 166 10.57 -6.88 -2.79
CA ILE A 166 10.78 -8.12 -3.55
C ILE A 166 12.24 -8.58 -3.49
N GLU A 167 13.23 -7.68 -3.57
CA GLU A 167 14.64 -8.02 -3.39
C GLU A 167 14.90 -8.70 -2.04
N LEU A 168 14.40 -8.12 -0.94
CA LEU A 168 14.55 -8.68 0.41
C LEU A 168 13.83 -10.04 0.52
N LEU A 169 12.63 -10.17 -0.04
CA LEU A 169 11.91 -11.44 -0.06
C LEU A 169 12.68 -12.50 -0.85
N VAL A 170 13.32 -12.14 -1.96
CA VAL A 170 14.20 -13.04 -2.74
C VAL A 170 15.38 -13.49 -1.90
N GLU A 171 16.07 -12.57 -1.22
CA GLU A 171 17.24 -12.88 -0.38
C GLU A 171 16.91 -13.85 0.77
N HIS A 172 15.68 -13.78 1.29
CA HIS A 172 15.20 -14.57 2.43
C HIS A 172 14.24 -15.72 2.05
N SER A 173 14.18 -16.10 0.76
CA SER A 173 13.38 -17.24 0.31
C SER A 173 14.24 -18.45 -0.06
N PRO A 174 13.81 -19.69 0.24
CA PRO A 174 14.65 -20.89 0.09
C PRO A 174 15.25 -21.13 -1.31
N ALA A 175 14.54 -20.71 -2.36
CA ALA A 175 14.97 -20.87 -3.75
C ALA A 175 15.27 -19.52 -4.44
N GLY A 176 15.41 -18.44 -3.65
CA GLY A 176 15.66 -17.10 -4.18
C GLY A 176 14.61 -16.67 -5.21
N MET A 177 15.07 -16.25 -6.39
CA MET A 177 14.22 -15.85 -7.51
C MET A 177 13.30 -16.96 -8.03
N ASP A 178 13.70 -18.24 -7.90
CA ASP A 178 12.91 -19.37 -8.37
C ASP A 178 11.87 -19.86 -7.34
N THR A 179 11.75 -19.18 -6.20
CA THR A 179 10.74 -19.50 -5.18
C THR A 179 9.35 -19.38 -5.79
N VAL A 180 8.58 -20.47 -5.75
CA VAL A 180 7.18 -20.47 -6.18
C VAL A 180 6.36 -19.67 -5.19
N CYS A 181 5.64 -18.67 -5.66
CA CYS A 181 4.82 -17.79 -4.87
C CYS A 181 3.38 -17.73 -5.39
N PHE A 182 2.50 -17.29 -4.51
CA PHE A 182 1.10 -17.04 -4.78
C PHE A 182 0.77 -15.59 -4.43
N ALA A 183 0.06 -14.91 -5.32
CA ALA A 183 -0.41 -13.54 -5.13
C ALA A 183 -1.94 -13.53 -5.10
N PHE A 184 -2.51 -13.14 -3.98
CA PHE A 184 -3.95 -12.96 -3.81
C PHE A 184 -4.30 -11.49 -3.97
N TYR A 185 -5.29 -11.22 -4.82
CA TYR A 185 -5.90 -9.90 -4.95
C TYR A 185 -7.32 -9.96 -4.39
N ASN A 186 -7.61 -9.07 -3.45
CA ASN A 186 -8.93 -9.04 -2.86
C ASN A 186 -10.01 -8.70 -3.92
N PRO A 187 -11.26 -9.17 -3.73
CA PRO A 187 -12.33 -8.97 -4.71
C PRO A 187 -12.59 -7.50 -5.05
N LEU A 188 -12.43 -6.61 -4.06
CA LEU A 188 -12.62 -5.16 -4.23
C LEU A 188 -11.59 -4.53 -5.19
N LEU A 189 -10.43 -5.17 -5.40
CA LEU A 189 -9.41 -4.72 -6.36
C LEU A 189 -9.63 -5.26 -7.77
N THR A 190 -10.59 -6.17 -7.97
CA THR A 190 -10.86 -6.78 -9.27
C THR A 190 -11.96 -6.01 -10.00
N ARG A 191 -11.85 -5.86 -11.32
CA ARG A 191 -12.88 -5.17 -12.14
C ARG A 191 -14.28 -5.76 -12.01
N GLU A 192 -14.37 -7.04 -11.70
CA GLU A 192 -15.64 -7.78 -11.65
C GLU A 192 -16.28 -7.73 -10.26
N CYS A 193 -15.53 -7.34 -9.21
CA CYS A 193 -15.97 -7.37 -7.81
C CYS A 193 -16.67 -8.68 -7.41
N ASP A 194 -16.17 -9.81 -7.92
CA ASP A 194 -16.74 -11.12 -7.60
C ASP A 194 -16.17 -11.62 -6.27
N ILE A 195 -16.99 -11.54 -5.22
CA ILE A 195 -16.64 -11.91 -3.85
C ILE A 195 -16.42 -13.42 -3.72
N ASP A 196 -17.00 -14.22 -4.61
CA ASP A 196 -16.90 -15.68 -4.61
C ASP A 196 -15.71 -16.19 -5.46
N ASP A 197 -15.12 -15.35 -6.32
CA ASP A 197 -14.03 -15.69 -7.23
C ASP A 197 -12.72 -14.96 -6.85
N HIS A 198 -12.11 -15.42 -5.76
CA HIS A 198 -10.79 -14.96 -5.32
C HIS A 198 -9.72 -15.18 -6.41
N ARG A 199 -9.15 -14.08 -6.91
CA ARG A 199 -8.06 -14.12 -7.89
C ARG A 199 -6.75 -14.42 -7.18
N VAL A 200 -6.38 -15.70 -7.16
CA VAL A 200 -5.03 -16.15 -6.80
C VAL A 200 -4.23 -16.36 -8.08
N LEU A 201 -3.06 -15.74 -8.15
CA LEU A 201 -2.07 -16.01 -9.19
C LEU A 201 -0.94 -16.85 -8.62
N ARG A 202 -0.29 -17.65 -9.46
CA ARG A 202 0.90 -18.43 -9.09
C ARG A 202 2.03 -18.13 -10.06
N GLY A 203 3.21 -17.83 -9.54
CA GLY A 203 4.39 -17.50 -10.33
C GLY A 203 5.68 -17.73 -9.56
N ARG A 204 6.80 -17.25 -10.09
CA ARG A 204 8.08 -17.23 -9.37
C ARG A 204 8.29 -15.86 -8.74
N LEU A 205 8.91 -15.83 -7.57
CA LEU A 205 9.21 -14.60 -6.85
C LEU A 205 10.06 -13.63 -7.69
N GLY A 206 10.98 -14.15 -8.49
CA GLY A 206 11.80 -13.37 -9.42
C GLY A 206 11.01 -12.71 -10.56
N ASP A 207 9.75 -13.07 -10.76
CA ASP A 207 8.84 -12.45 -11.72
C ASP A 207 7.88 -11.47 -11.01
N ALA A 208 7.97 -11.31 -9.68
CA ALA A 208 7.02 -10.52 -8.88
C ALA A 208 7.12 -9.01 -9.12
N TRP A 209 8.27 -8.47 -9.55
CA TRP A 209 8.36 -7.06 -9.95
C TRP A 209 7.32 -6.69 -11.01
N SER A 210 7.02 -7.61 -11.93
CA SER A 210 6.04 -7.39 -13.01
C SER A 210 4.59 -7.33 -12.51
N LEU A 211 4.27 -7.84 -11.32
CA LEU A 211 2.92 -7.76 -10.75
C LEU A 211 2.47 -6.32 -10.52
N TYR A 212 3.42 -5.40 -10.32
CA TYR A 212 3.14 -3.96 -10.17
C TYR A 212 2.48 -3.36 -11.41
N ASP A 213 2.73 -3.94 -12.59
CA ASP A 213 2.20 -3.47 -13.87
C ASP A 213 1.08 -4.38 -14.40
N HIS A 214 0.53 -5.26 -13.56
CA HIS A 214 -0.51 -6.19 -14.00
C HIS A 214 -1.76 -5.40 -14.44
N PRO A 215 -2.23 -5.56 -15.69
CA PRO A 215 -3.24 -4.66 -16.30
C PRO A 215 -4.65 -4.76 -15.67
N ASP A 216 -4.88 -5.81 -14.88
CA ASP A 216 -6.17 -6.07 -14.24
C ASP A 216 -6.22 -5.64 -12.77
N PHE A 217 -5.09 -5.23 -12.17
CA PHE A 217 -5.03 -4.85 -10.76
C PHE A 217 -4.49 -3.43 -10.61
N ALA A 218 -5.24 -2.59 -9.90
CA ALA A 218 -4.88 -1.19 -9.67
C ALA A 218 -3.96 -0.98 -8.45
N SER A 219 -3.59 -2.07 -7.77
CA SER A 219 -2.80 -2.06 -6.53
C SER A 219 -1.88 -3.26 -6.43
N THR A 220 -0.97 -3.25 -5.44
CA THR A 220 -0.17 -4.42 -5.07
C THR A 220 -1.06 -5.53 -4.54
N ALA A 221 -0.61 -6.79 -4.65
CA ALA A 221 -1.35 -7.94 -4.13
C ALA A 221 -1.70 -7.75 -2.64
N SER A 222 -2.94 -8.08 -2.28
CA SER A 222 -3.42 -7.98 -0.89
C SER A 222 -2.69 -8.98 0.00
N ASN A 223 -2.31 -10.15 -0.54
CA ASN A 223 -1.34 -11.04 0.09
C ASN A 223 -0.39 -11.63 -0.96
N LEU A 224 0.87 -11.79 -0.59
CA LEU A 224 1.88 -12.54 -1.34
C LEU A 224 2.54 -13.53 -0.38
N TRP A 225 2.70 -14.79 -0.79
CA TRP A 225 3.38 -15.81 0.04
C TRP A 225 4.10 -16.85 -0.82
N PRO A 226 5.17 -17.50 -0.32
CA PRO A 226 5.83 -18.62 -0.98
C PRO A 226 5.04 -19.92 -0.74
N GLN A 227 5.26 -20.92 -1.58
CA GLN A 227 4.54 -22.19 -1.53
C GLN A 227 4.70 -22.94 -0.20
N ASP A 228 5.83 -22.77 0.48
CA ASP A 228 6.08 -23.36 1.81
C ASP A 228 5.51 -22.52 2.96
N ARG A 229 4.93 -21.35 2.66
CA ARG A 229 4.28 -20.42 3.61
C ARG A 229 5.25 -19.89 4.67
N SER A 230 6.54 -19.81 4.34
CA SER A 230 7.57 -19.34 5.27
C SER A 230 7.40 -17.87 5.67
N TRP A 231 6.80 -17.05 4.80
CA TRP A 231 6.44 -15.65 5.05
C TRP A 231 5.15 -15.29 4.31
N VAL A 232 4.53 -14.17 4.66
CA VAL A 232 3.33 -13.66 3.99
C VAL A 232 3.26 -12.14 4.11
N THR A 233 2.88 -11.47 3.04
CA THR A 233 2.57 -10.04 3.08
C THR A 233 1.07 -9.82 3.24
N PHE A 234 0.68 -8.68 3.80
CA PHE A 234 -0.70 -8.22 3.88
C PHE A 234 -0.78 -6.72 3.55
N THR A 235 -1.57 -6.38 2.54
CA THR A 235 -1.89 -5.00 2.16
C THR A 235 -3.40 -4.83 2.03
N ASP A 236 -3.95 -3.93 2.81
CA ASP A 236 -5.35 -3.51 2.77
C ASP A 236 -5.46 -2.19 2.00
N GLN A 237 -6.55 -2.01 1.24
CA GLN A 237 -6.80 -0.81 0.44
C GLN A 237 -6.84 0.47 1.28
N ASP A 238 -7.35 0.42 2.52
CA ASP A 238 -7.50 1.59 3.39
C ASP A 238 -6.23 1.90 4.20
N LEU A 239 -5.21 1.04 4.11
CA LEU A 239 -3.98 1.18 4.88
C LEU A 239 -2.88 1.89 4.11
N TRP A 240 -1.99 2.51 4.88
CA TRP A 240 -0.77 3.17 4.43
C TRP A 240 0.47 2.35 4.80
N GLY A 241 0.34 1.03 4.72
CA GLY A 241 1.45 0.10 4.94
C GLY A 241 1.10 -1.31 4.51
N THR A 242 2.16 -2.10 4.34
CA THR A 242 2.11 -3.53 4.06
C THR A 242 2.75 -4.27 5.23
N LYS A 243 2.00 -5.16 5.88
CA LYS A 243 2.58 -6.06 6.88
C LYS A 243 3.38 -7.14 6.17
N VAL A 244 4.53 -7.49 6.73
CA VAL A 244 5.29 -8.69 6.39
C VAL A 244 5.40 -9.53 7.64
N SER A 245 4.94 -10.76 7.55
CA SER A 245 4.95 -11.77 8.58
C SER A 245 5.92 -12.87 8.16
N GLY A 246 6.88 -13.26 8.98
CA GLY A 246 7.89 -14.23 8.58
C GLY A 246 9.02 -14.45 9.57
N PRO A 247 10.12 -15.10 9.15
CA PRO A 247 11.27 -15.40 9.99
C PRO A 247 11.92 -14.13 10.53
N ALA A 248 12.43 -14.18 11.76
CA ALA A 248 13.03 -13.01 12.41
C ALA A 248 14.16 -12.37 11.57
N GLU A 249 14.94 -13.16 10.85
CA GLU A 249 15.98 -12.66 9.95
C GLU A 249 15.45 -11.77 8.82
N LEU A 250 14.30 -12.12 8.24
CA LEU A 250 13.62 -11.29 7.23
C LEU A 250 13.11 -10.00 7.88
N ILE A 251 12.51 -10.10 9.07
CA ILE A 251 11.96 -8.93 9.76
C ILE A 251 13.05 -7.94 10.18
N GLU A 252 14.18 -8.41 10.70
CA GLU A 252 15.32 -7.53 11.00
C GLU A 252 15.89 -6.89 9.72
N ALA A 253 15.99 -7.64 8.62
CA ALA A 253 16.43 -7.09 7.34
C ALA A 253 15.50 -5.96 6.83
N LEU A 254 14.19 -6.07 7.06
CA LEU A 254 13.23 -5.00 6.72
C LEU A 254 13.43 -3.75 7.58
N LEU A 255 13.70 -3.93 8.89
CA LEU A 255 13.85 -2.84 9.84
C LEU A 255 15.16 -2.07 9.67
N ASP A 256 16.21 -2.77 9.26
CA ASP A 256 17.55 -2.20 9.04
C ASP A 256 17.74 -1.60 7.63
N ASP A 257 16.77 -1.75 6.74
CA ASP A 257 16.89 -1.30 5.36
C ASP A 257 16.87 0.24 5.21
N ALA A 258 17.79 0.74 4.38
CA ALA A 258 17.98 2.18 4.18
C ALA A 258 16.99 2.81 3.19
N MET A 259 16.31 2.02 2.35
CA MET A 259 15.37 2.50 1.34
C MET A 259 13.92 2.38 1.81
N ILE A 260 13.57 1.27 2.46
CA ILE A 260 12.26 1.09 3.06
C ILE A 260 12.26 1.62 4.51
N GLU A 261 11.07 1.98 5.01
CA GLU A 261 10.89 2.28 6.41
C GLU A 261 9.90 1.28 6.97
N ALA A 262 10.35 0.48 7.93
CA ALA A 262 9.52 -0.52 8.57
C ALA A 262 9.45 -0.31 10.09
N VAL A 263 8.37 -0.77 10.71
CA VAL A 263 8.17 -0.72 12.16
C VAL A 263 7.53 -2.00 12.68
N ARG A 264 7.95 -2.45 13.85
CA ARG A 264 7.16 -3.41 14.65
C ARG A 264 6.08 -2.65 15.40
N LEU A 265 4.86 -3.21 15.44
CA LEU A 265 3.75 -2.66 16.20
C LEU A 265 3.45 -3.59 17.39
N PRO A 266 3.71 -3.19 18.64
CA PRO A 266 3.54 -4.07 19.81
C PRO A 266 2.11 -4.60 20.04
N TRP A 267 1.11 -3.93 19.46
CA TRP A 267 -0.30 -4.29 19.57
C TRP A 267 -0.82 -5.12 18.38
N ASP A 268 0.04 -5.42 17.39
CA ASP A 268 -0.30 -6.19 16.19
C ASP A 268 0.60 -7.44 16.07
N THR A 269 0.50 -8.33 17.07
CA THR A 269 1.23 -9.60 17.14
C THR A 269 0.49 -10.74 16.45
#